data_AF-A0A2E2G6F5-F1
#
_entry.id   AF-A0A2E2G6F5-F1
#
_cell.length_a   1.000
_cell.length_b   1.000
_cell.length_c   1.000
_cell.angle_alpha   90.00
_cell.angle_beta   90.00
_cell.angle_gamma   90.00
#
_symmetry.space_group_name_H-M   'P 1'
#
loop_
_entity.id
_entity.type
_entity.pdbx_description
1 polymer ?
#
loop_
_entity_poly.entity_id
_entity_poly.type
_entity_poly.pdbx_seq_one_letter_code
_entity_poly.pdbx_strand_id
1 'polypeptide(L)'
;MQTALVPIDQPVDLLIMLILGHFLGDYPLQGDKMAVEKCPGKDVTLSWKWWLTAHAGTHGFIVALLTGIPALGLAEMLAHFLIDFGKCRLGYKLIVDQALHWACKIVWVYMIVIR
;
A
#
# COMPACT_ATOMS: atom_id res chain seq x y z
N MET A 1 23.71 6.60 7.70
CA MET A 1 22.24 6.59 7.55
C MET A 1 21.98 6.97 6.13
N GLN A 2 21.69 6.00 5.27
CA GLN A 2 21.65 6.21 3.84
C GLN A 2 20.39 6.96 3.45
N THR A 3 20.58 8.06 2.72
CA THR A 3 19.57 8.89 2.10
C THR A 3 18.61 8.01 1.31
N ALA A 4 17.31 8.22 1.51
CA ALA A 4 16.29 7.70 0.60
C ALA A 4 16.67 8.07 -0.86
N LEU A 5 16.28 7.22 -1.83
CA LEU A 5 16.58 7.43 -3.26
C LEU A 5 16.07 8.80 -3.78
N VAL A 6 15.09 9.37 -3.09
CA VAL A 6 14.59 10.73 -3.28
C VAL A 6 14.75 11.45 -1.94
N PRO A 7 15.50 12.56 -1.85
CA PRO A 7 15.53 13.34 -0.62
C PRO A 7 14.14 13.94 -0.38
N ILE A 8 13.52 13.56 0.73
CA ILE A 8 12.22 14.07 1.15
C ILE A 8 12.40 14.65 2.56
N ASP A 9 12.60 15.95 2.61
CA ASP A 9 13.02 16.64 3.84
C ASP A 9 11.84 17.13 4.67
N GLN A 10 10.65 17.25 4.07
CA GLN A 10 9.43 17.72 4.75
C GLN A 10 8.41 16.59 4.94
N PRO A 11 7.76 16.49 6.11
CA PRO A 11 6.73 15.47 6.36
C PRO A 11 5.56 15.51 5.37
N VAL A 12 5.20 16.71 4.92
CA VAL A 12 4.13 16.91 3.94
C VAL A 12 4.52 16.36 2.57
N ASP A 13 5.75 16.58 2.12
CA ASP A 13 6.27 16.04 0.86
C ASP A 13 6.29 14.50 0.91
N LEU A 14 6.66 13.93 2.06
CA LEU A 14 6.61 12.48 2.28
C LEU A 14 5.19 11.95 2.19
N LEU A 15 4.23 12.62 2.83
CA LEU A 15 2.82 12.23 2.76
C LEU A 15 2.31 12.24 1.32
N ILE A 16 2.61 13.30 0.57
CA ILE A 16 2.25 13.42 -0.85
C ILE A 16 2.86 12.26 -1.64
N MET A 17 4.16 12.01 -1.49
CA MET A 17 4.85 10.93 -2.20
C MET A 17 4.30 9.55 -1.85
N LEU A 18 3.94 9.30 -0.59
CA LEU A 18 3.32 8.03 -0.18
C LEU A 18 1.92 7.84 -0.78
N ILE A 19 1.13 8.91 -0.92
CA ILE A 19 -0.18 8.88 -1.59
C ILE A 19 -0.01 8.67 -3.10
N LEU A 20 0.92 9.37 -3.75
CA LEU A 20 1.20 9.18 -5.18
C LEU A 20 1.75 7.79 -5.46
N GLY A 21 2.64 7.28 -4.59
CA GLY A 21 3.15 5.92 -4.65
C GLY A 21 2.04 4.87 -4.50
N HIS A 22 1.07 5.12 -3.64
CA HIS A 22 -0.14 4.28 -3.54
C HIS A 22 -0.90 4.26 -4.87
N PHE A 23 -1.15 5.41 -5.51
CA PHE A 23 -1.81 5.43 -6.81
C PHE A 23 -1.00 4.71 -7.90
N LEU A 24 0.33 4.83 -7.88
CA LEU A 24 1.21 4.07 -8.78
C LEU A 24 1.02 2.55 -8.61
N GLY A 25 0.89 2.08 -7.37
CA GLY A 25 0.62 0.67 -7.05
C GLY A 25 -0.76 0.20 -7.53
N ASP A 26 -1.80 0.96 -7.24
CA ASP A 26 -3.20 0.58 -7.45
C ASP A 26 -3.68 0.67 -8.91
N TYR A 27 -3.07 1.54 -9.71
CA TYR A 27 -3.58 1.86 -11.05
C TYR A 27 -2.60 1.43 -12.16
N PRO A 28 -1.38 2.00 -12.30
CA PRO A 28 -0.42 1.52 -13.29
C PRO A 28 0.12 0.10 -13.06
N LEU A 29 0.45 -0.27 -11.82
CA LEU A 29 1.14 -1.53 -11.53
C LEU A 29 0.19 -2.70 -11.25
N GLN A 30 -1.08 -2.42 -10.95
CA GLN A 30 -2.12 -3.42 -10.79
C GLN A 30 -2.88 -3.58 -12.11
N GLY A 31 -2.67 -4.70 -12.80
CA GLY A 31 -3.51 -5.05 -13.95
C GLY A 31 -4.92 -5.49 -13.54
N ASP A 32 -5.88 -5.37 -14.45
CA ASP A 32 -7.30 -5.74 -14.23
C ASP A 32 -7.48 -7.13 -13.64
N LYS A 33 -6.65 -8.08 -14.08
CA LYS A 33 -6.66 -9.45 -13.55
C LYS A 33 -6.33 -9.51 -12.06
N MET A 34 -5.26 -8.83 -11.63
CA MET A 34 -4.89 -8.75 -10.22
C MET A 34 -5.99 -8.08 -9.41
N ALA A 35 -6.59 -7.00 -9.93
CA ALA A 35 -7.65 -6.27 -9.25
C ALA A 35 -8.86 -7.16 -8.92
N VAL A 36 -9.17 -8.15 -9.77
CA VAL A 36 -10.27 -9.10 -9.57
C VAL A 36 -9.81 -10.32 -8.76
N GLU A 37 -8.74 -10.98 -9.19
CA GLU A 37 -8.31 -12.26 -8.64
C GLU A 37 -7.64 -12.15 -7.26
N LYS A 38 -7.28 -10.95 -6.78
CA LYS A 38 -6.87 -10.73 -5.38
C LYS A 38 -8.00 -10.99 -4.37
N CYS A 39 -9.25 -11.01 -4.83
CA CYS A 39 -10.40 -11.29 -3.98
C CYS A 39 -10.64 -12.79 -3.79
N PRO A 40 -10.83 -13.28 -2.55
CA PRO A 40 -11.10 -14.69 -2.29
C PRO A 40 -12.27 -15.26 -3.09
N GLY A 41 -12.07 -16.41 -3.74
CA GLY A 41 -13.10 -17.05 -4.56
C GLY A 41 -13.24 -16.48 -5.97
N LYS A 42 -12.32 -15.60 -6.37
CA LYS A 42 -12.17 -15.12 -7.75
C LYS A 42 -10.92 -15.70 -8.43
N ASP A 43 -10.34 -16.75 -7.86
CA ASP A 43 -9.16 -17.44 -8.34
C ASP A 43 -9.41 -18.05 -9.74
N VAL A 44 -8.69 -17.59 -10.76
CA VAL A 44 -8.74 -18.18 -12.11
C VAL A 44 -7.36 -18.61 -12.58
N THR A 45 -6.36 -17.76 -12.42
CA THR A 45 -4.99 -18.03 -12.88
C THR A 45 -4.03 -18.39 -11.76
N LEU A 46 -4.14 -17.73 -10.61
CA LEU A 46 -3.35 -17.99 -9.41
C LEU A 46 -4.24 -17.87 -8.18
N SER A 47 -3.76 -18.41 -7.05
CA SER A 47 -4.46 -18.21 -5.80
C SER A 47 -4.53 -16.72 -5.44
N TRP A 48 -5.69 -16.26 -4.96
CA TRP A 48 -5.94 -14.93 -4.41
C TRP A 48 -4.92 -14.57 -3.34
N LYS A 49 -4.40 -15.56 -2.60
CA LYS A 49 -3.34 -15.35 -1.61
C LYS A 49 -2.08 -14.80 -2.26
N TRP A 50 -1.70 -15.33 -3.42
CA TRP A 50 -0.55 -14.83 -4.18
C TRP A 50 -0.85 -13.46 -4.78
N TRP A 51 -2.02 -13.27 -5.37
CA TRP A 51 -2.41 -11.97 -5.92
C TRP A 51 -2.44 -10.87 -4.88
N LEU A 52 -3.12 -11.11 -3.75
CA LEU A 52 -3.26 -10.13 -2.68
C LEU A 52 -1.92 -9.88 -1.96
N THR A 53 -1.16 -10.93 -1.67
CA THR A 53 0.16 -10.76 -1.03
C THR A 53 1.13 -10.02 -1.94
N ALA A 54 1.14 -10.31 -3.24
CA ALA A 54 1.98 -9.59 -4.20
C ALA A 54 1.56 -8.12 -4.31
N HIS A 55 0.25 -7.85 -4.41
CA HIS A 55 -0.28 -6.49 -4.46
C HIS A 55 0.09 -5.68 -3.20
N ALA A 56 -0.20 -6.22 -2.02
CA ALA A 56 0.18 -5.60 -0.76
C ALA A 56 1.70 -5.45 -0.62
N GLY A 57 2.47 -6.42 -1.14
CA GLY A 57 3.92 -6.39 -1.19
C GLY A 57 4.47 -5.26 -2.07
N THR A 58 3.83 -4.97 -3.21
CA THR A 58 4.14 -3.81 -4.06
C THR A 58 3.99 -2.51 -3.29
N HIS A 59 2.89 -2.34 -2.54
CA HIS A 59 2.68 -1.15 -1.71
C HIS A 59 3.67 -1.05 -0.55
N GLY A 60 3.95 -2.17 0.12
CA GLY A 60 4.98 -2.24 1.15
C GLY A 60 6.37 -1.88 0.62
N PHE A 61 6.72 -2.34 -0.57
CA PHE A 61 7.98 -2.00 -1.24
C PHE A 61 8.06 -0.51 -1.54
N ILE A 62 7.01 0.10 -2.08
CA ILE A 62 6.94 1.55 -2.34
C ILE A 62 7.15 2.35 -1.04
N VAL A 63 6.49 1.96 0.06
CA VAL A 63 6.68 2.62 1.36
C VAL A 63 8.11 2.45 1.87
N ALA A 64 8.71 1.25 1.77
CA ALA A 64 10.10 1.04 2.16
C ALA A 64 11.08 1.91 1.36
N LEU A 65 10.86 2.06 0.05
CA LEU A 65 11.71 2.88 -0.81
C LEU A 65 11.62 4.37 -0.47
N LEU A 66 10.39 4.88 -0.29
CA LEU A 66 10.15 6.31 -0.04
C LEU A 66 10.57 6.73 1.37
N THR A 67 10.40 5.86 2.36
CA THR A 67 10.79 6.15 3.76
C THR A 67 12.24 5.79 4.08
N GLY A 68 12.86 4.93 3.27
CA GLY A 68 14.16 4.32 3.60
C GLY A 68 14.10 3.33 4.77
N ILE A 69 12.90 2.92 5.23
CA ILE A 69 12.70 2.08 6.41
C ILE A 69 11.95 0.79 6.02
N PRO A 70 12.67 -0.33 5.80
CA PRO A 70 12.04 -1.60 5.40
C PRO A 70 10.97 -2.11 6.37
N ALA A 71 11.11 -1.84 7.66
CA ALA A 71 10.13 -2.22 8.68
C ALA A 71 8.76 -1.54 8.46
N LEU A 72 8.75 -0.27 8.04
CA LEU A 72 7.49 0.42 7.67
C LEU A 72 6.89 -0.14 6.40
N GLY A 73 7.72 -0.61 5.45
CA GLY A 73 7.24 -1.32 4.28
C GLY A 73 6.55 -2.64 4.62
N LEU A 74 7.11 -3.44 5.55
CA LEU A 74 6.44 -4.66 6.03
C LEU A 74 5.13 -4.33 6.77
N ALA A 75 5.12 -3.26 7.56
CA ALA A 75 3.90 -2.80 8.24
C ALA A 75 2.82 -2.36 7.25
N GLU A 76 3.18 -1.62 6.19
CA GLU A 76 2.28 -1.28 5.10
C GLU A 76 1.78 -2.54 4.41
N MET A 77 2.64 -3.50 4.07
CA MET A 77 2.20 -4.75 3.42
C MET A 77 1.10 -5.44 4.24
N LEU A 78 1.26 -5.53 5.57
CA LEU A 78 0.26 -6.15 6.44
C LEU A 78 -1.03 -5.32 6.50
N ALA A 79 -0.93 -4.01 6.69
CA ALA A 79 -2.10 -3.13 6.74
C ALA A 79 -2.88 -3.14 5.42
N HIS A 80 -2.17 -3.02 4.30
CA HIS A 80 -2.73 -3.00 2.95
C HIS A 80 -3.43 -4.32 2.63
N PHE A 81 -2.80 -5.46 2.97
CA PHE A 81 -3.41 -6.77 2.84
C PHE A 81 -4.75 -6.85 3.59
N LEU A 82 -4.79 -6.38 4.84
CA LEU A 82 -5.99 -6.43 5.67
C LEU A 82 -7.11 -5.53 5.14
N ILE A 83 -6.78 -4.32 4.67
CA ILE A 83 -7.73 -3.40 4.06
C ILE A 83 -8.31 -4.06 2.80
N ASP A 84 -7.48 -4.46 1.84
CA ASP A 84 -7.98 -5.05 0.60
C ASP A 84 -8.74 -6.37 0.81
N PHE A 85 -8.29 -7.22 1.74
CA PHE A 85 -9.03 -8.41 2.13
C PHE A 85 -10.42 -8.03 2.66
N GLY A 86 -10.48 -7.03 3.53
CA GLY A 86 -11.72 -6.45 4.05
C GLY A 86 -12.61 -5.92 2.92
N LYS A 87 -12.07 -5.19 1.96
CA LYS A 87 -12.80 -4.68 0.78
C LYS A 87 -13.40 -5.82 -0.03
N CYS A 88 -12.61 -6.84 -0.36
CA CYS A 88 -13.05 -8.00 -1.13
C CYS A 88 -14.13 -8.81 -0.40
N ARG A 89 -14.10 -8.84 0.94
CA ARG A 89 -15.04 -9.64 1.75
C ARG A 89 -16.31 -8.88 2.13
N LEU A 90 -16.20 -7.59 2.45
CA LEU A 90 -17.27 -6.75 2.98
C LEU A 90 -17.87 -5.81 1.91
N GLY A 91 -17.20 -5.63 0.78
CA GLY A 91 -17.73 -4.89 -0.37
C GLY A 91 -17.93 -3.40 -0.13
N TYR A 92 -17.10 -2.76 0.71
CA TYR A 92 -17.22 -1.31 0.92
C TYR A 92 -16.81 -0.49 -0.32
N LYS A 93 -17.34 0.73 -0.42
CA LYS A 93 -17.16 1.63 -1.56
C LYS A 93 -15.71 2.09 -1.72
N LEU A 94 -15.35 2.47 -2.95
CA LEU A 94 -14.02 2.99 -3.29
C LEU A 94 -13.58 4.16 -2.39
N ILE A 95 -14.50 5.02 -1.96
CA ILE A 95 -14.14 6.15 -1.08
C ILE A 95 -13.65 5.68 0.30
N VAL A 96 -14.26 4.63 0.86
CA VAL A 96 -13.86 4.06 2.15
C VAL A 96 -12.50 3.39 2.02
N ASP A 97 -12.32 2.66 0.93
CA ASP A 97 -11.07 2.01 0.58
C ASP A 97 -9.91 3.00 0.51
N GLN A 98 -10.05 4.07 -0.29
CA GLN A 98 -9.01 5.08 -0.43
C GLN A 98 -8.75 5.82 0.90
N ALA A 99 -9.79 6.12 1.67
CA ALA A 99 -9.64 6.76 2.97
C ALA A 99 -8.81 5.91 3.96
N LEU A 100 -9.03 4.59 3.99
CA LEU A 100 -8.25 3.68 4.84
C LEU A 100 -6.77 3.63 4.43
N HIS A 101 -6.49 3.57 3.13
CA HIS A 101 -5.13 3.58 2.62
C HIS A 101 -4.41 4.92 2.87
N TRP A 102 -5.10 6.05 2.76
CA TRP A 102 -4.53 7.36 3.10
C TRP A 102 -4.29 7.51 4.60
N ALA A 103 -5.20 7.03 5.44
CA ALA A 103 -5.01 6.99 6.89
C ALA A 103 -3.75 6.20 7.27
N CYS A 104 -3.50 5.08 6.58
CA CYS A 104 -2.27 4.31 6.71
C CYS A 104 -1.01 5.17 6.46
N LYS A 105 -1.00 5.98 5.39
CA LYS A 105 0.14 6.86 5.06
C LYS A 105 0.35 7.94 6.11
N ILE A 106 -0.73 8.53 6.61
CA ILE A 106 -0.69 9.52 7.69
C ILE A 106 -0.05 8.90 8.94
N VAL A 107 -0.42 7.67 9.30
CA VAL A 107 0.18 6.94 10.43
C VAL A 107 1.67 6.71 10.23
N TRP A 108 2.13 6.34 9.02
CA TRP A 108 3.56 6.16 8.76
C TRP A 108 4.35 7.46 8.90
N VAL A 109 3.86 8.55 8.32
CA VAL A 109 4.51 9.87 8.47
C VAL A 109 4.55 10.28 9.94
N TYR A 110 3.43 10.11 10.67
CA TYR A 110 3.37 10.41 12.09
C TYR A 110 4.42 9.61 12.89
N MET A 111 4.53 8.30 12.67
CA MET A 111 5.53 7.47 13.35
C MET A 111 6.98 7.85 13.04
N ILE A 112 7.25 8.37 11.84
CA ILE A 112 8.58 8.88 11.49
C ILE A 112 8.86 10.19 12.23
N VAL A 113 7.88 11.08 12.32
CA VAL A 113 8.04 12.42 12.91
C VAL A 113 8.17 12.38 14.44
N ILE A 114 7.46 11.47 15.12
CA ILE A 114 7.50 11.37 16.59
C ILE A 114 8.68 10.55 17.13
N ARG A 115 9.43 9.89 16.24
CA ARG A 115 10.62 9.12 16.59
C ARG A 115 11.77 10.04 17.00
#